data_AF-A0A1W2AD63-F1
#
_entry.id   AF-A0A1W2AD63-F1
#
_cell.length_a   1.000
_cell.length_b   1.000
_cell.length_c   1.000
_cell.angle_alpha   90.00
_cell.angle_beta   90.00
_cell.angle_gamma   90.00
#
_symmetry.space_group_name_H-M   'P 1'
#
loop_
_entity.id
_entity.type
_entity.pdbx_description
1 polymer ?
#
loop_
_entity_poly.entity_id
_entity_poly.type
_entity_poly.pdbx_seq_one_letter_code
_entity_poly.pdbx_strand_id
1 'polypeptide(L)'
;MELIKRFKIKRNNNLLLNFIIIILYPFILLIGLIIILIAWIISLFQTNQKQENLNNTSNLEWTFLVENKNIQILKRYINEIRFGPAYFHLKSEPIIPELKNKIFGDWFFIYENFIFIQEWNSTTTADTNLIVIDSSNNSYKILHKNLSSVLWEMKNESDLLLICNTGYETETYKINKNSL
;
A
#
# COMPACT_ATOMS: atom_id res chain seq x y z
N MET A 1 27.99 68.91 17.87
CA MET A 1 27.92 67.88 18.93
C MET A 1 26.47 67.78 19.35
N GLU A 2 25.69 66.98 18.62
CA GLU A 2 24.24 66.87 18.80
C GLU A 2 23.86 65.80 19.83
N LEU A 3 22.84 66.15 20.60
CA LEU A 3 22.29 65.47 21.77
C LEU A 3 21.59 64.16 21.40
N ILE A 4 22.15 63.03 21.82
CA ILE A 4 21.41 61.76 21.85
C ILE A 4 20.30 61.87 22.91
N LYS A 5 19.06 62.08 22.46
CA LYS A 5 17.86 61.94 23.30
C LYS A 5 17.58 60.46 23.55
N ARG A 6 17.81 60.00 24.78
CA ARG A 6 17.35 58.67 25.24
C ARG A 6 15.82 58.64 25.28
N PHE A 7 15.20 57.87 24.40
CA PHE A 7 13.78 57.53 24.51
C PHE A 7 13.60 56.53 25.66
N LYS A 8 12.96 56.98 26.75
CA LYS A 8 12.47 56.10 27.81
C LYS A 8 11.14 55.51 27.33
N ILE A 9 11.12 54.23 26.98
CA ILE A 9 9.89 53.49 26.71
C ILE A 9 9.11 53.42 28.04
N LYS A 10 7.99 54.13 28.09
CA LYS A 10 7.09 54.15 29.25
C LYS A 10 6.34 52.81 29.27
N ARG A 11 6.71 51.92 30.20
CA ARG A 11 5.99 50.67 30.47
C ARG A 11 4.59 51.02 30.93
N ASN A 12 3.61 50.86 30.05
CA ASN A 12 2.21 51.12 30.36
C ASN A 12 1.67 49.96 31.20
N ASN A 13 1.57 50.17 32.52
CA ASN A 13 0.98 49.22 33.43
C ASN A 13 -0.55 49.31 33.30
N ASN A 14 -1.12 48.68 32.27
CA ASN A 14 -2.56 48.56 32.16
C ASN A 14 -3.06 47.56 33.21
N LEU A 15 -3.30 48.07 34.43
CA LEU A 15 -3.78 47.28 35.57
C LEU A 15 -5.02 46.45 35.20
N LEU A 16 -5.93 47.02 34.40
CA LEU A 16 -7.11 46.33 33.87
C LEU A 16 -6.77 45.08 33.04
N LEU A 17 -5.72 45.16 32.22
CA LEU A 17 -5.27 44.05 31.37
C LEU A 17 -4.66 42.93 32.21
N ASN A 18 -3.93 43.28 33.27
CA ASN A 18 -3.43 42.30 34.24
C ASN A 18 -4.57 41.60 34.99
N PHE A 19 -5.61 42.33 35.41
CA PHE A 19 -6.79 41.72 36.06
C PHE A 19 -7.52 40.76 35.11
N ILE A 20 -7.70 41.15 33.85
CA ILE A 20 -8.33 40.30 32.83
C ILE A 20 -7.52 39.01 32.63
N ILE A 21 -6.18 39.11 32.54
CA ILE A 21 -5.30 37.93 32.36
C ILE A 21 -5.38 36.99 33.58
N ILE A 22 -5.37 37.53 34.80
CA ILE A 22 -5.48 36.74 36.03
C ILE A 22 -6.80 35.97 36.07
N ILE A 23 -7.89 36.60 35.64
CA ILE A 23 -9.21 35.97 35.57
C ILE A 23 -9.27 34.92 34.46
N LEU A 24 -8.65 35.16 33.30
CA LEU A 24 -8.71 34.28 32.13
C LEU A 24 -7.81 33.04 32.25
N TYR A 25 -6.69 33.16 32.97
CA TYR A 25 -5.70 32.09 33.16
C TYR A 25 -6.28 30.75 33.66
N PRO A 26 -7.13 30.69 34.72
CA PRO A 26 -7.71 29.43 35.16
C PRO A 26 -8.61 28.78 34.09
N PHE A 27 -9.31 29.58 33.26
CA PHE A 27 -10.15 29.03 32.19
C PHE A 27 -9.32 28.40 31.08
N ILE A 28 -8.22 29.04 30.69
CA ILE A 28 -7.30 28.50 29.68
C ILE A 28 -6.69 27.18 30.17
N LEU A 29 -6.29 27.12 31.44
CA LEU A 29 -5.74 25.92 32.06
C LEU A 29 -6.79 24.79 32.08
N LEU A 30 -8.03 25.12 32.45
CA LEU A 30 -9.14 24.16 32.47
C LEU A 30 -9.41 23.58 31.07
N ILE A 31 -9.45 24.42 30.04
CA ILE A 31 -9.65 24.00 28.65
C ILE A 31 -8.52 23.08 28.19
N GLY A 32 -7.26 23.42 28.49
CA GLY A 32 -6.11 22.58 28.17
C GLY A 32 -6.20 21.20 28.83
N LEU A 33 -6.63 21.15 30.09
CA LEU A 33 -6.80 19.90 30.82
C LEU A 33 -7.92 19.03 30.21
N ILE A 34 -9.03 19.65 29.82
CA ILE A 34 -10.14 18.98 29.13
C ILE A 34 -9.66 18.35 27.80
N ILE A 35 -8.87 19.07 27.01
CA ILE A 35 -8.33 18.57 25.73
C ILE A 35 -7.44 17.34 25.96
N ILE A 36 -6.55 17.38 26.95
CA ILE A 36 -5.67 16.25 27.30
C ILE A 36 -6.52 15.03 27.73
N LEU A 37 -7.57 15.26 28.52
CA LEU A 37 -8.45 14.20 29.01
C LEU A 37 -9.25 13.56 27.86
N ILE A 38 -9.76 14.36 26.93
CA ILE A 38 -10.42 13.86 25.70
C ILE A 38 -9.44 13.06 24.85
N ALA A 39 -8.22 13.56 24.62
CA ALA A 39 -7.21 12.84 23.84
C ALA A 39 -6.84 11.49 24.49
N TRP A 40 -6.73 11.46 25.82
CA TRP A 40 -6.46 10.25 26.58
C TRP A 40 -7.61 9.23 26.47
N ILE A 41 -8.87 9.69 26.60
CA ILE A 41 -10.05 8.84 26.40
C ILE A 41 -10.08 8.27 24.98
N ILE A 42 -9.87 9.10 23.95
CA ILE A 42 -9.81 8.66 22.56
C ILE A 42 -8.70 7.63 22.36
N SER A 43 -7.53 7.81 23.00
CA SER A 43 -6.41 6.85 22.94
C SER A 43 -6.77 5.48 23.56
N LEU A 44 -7.61 5.43 24.59
CA LEU A 44 -8.10 4.17 25.17
C LEU A 44 -9.00 3.43 24.17
N PHE A 45 -9.86 4.15 23.44
CA PHE A 45 -10.71 3.57 22.41
C PHE A 45 -9.94 3.18 21.13
N GLN A 46 -8.86 3.88 20.79
CA GLN A 46 -7.99 3.51 19.67
C GLN A 46 -7.23 2.19 19.92
N THR A 47 -6.90 1.88 21.18
CA THR A 47 -6.27 0.60 21.53
C THR A 47 -7.18 -0.58 21.20
N ASN A 48 -8.50 -0.42 21.32
CA ASN A 48 -9.47 -1.47 20.98
C ASN A 48 -9.86 -1.46 19.50
N GLN A 49 -9.89 -0.30 18.84
CA GLN A 49 -10.20 -0.21 17.40
C GLN A 49 -9.06 -0.65 16.47
N LYS A 50 -7.80 -0.67 16.95
CA LYS A 50 -6.69 -1.22 16.16
C LYS A 50 -6.82 -2.75 15.96
N GLN A 51 -7.69 -3.42 16.72
CA GLN A 51 -7.94 -4.85 16.61
C GLN A 51 -9.31 -5.21 16.01
N GLU A 52 -10.28 -4.30 15.96
CA GLU A 52 -11.60 -4.63 15.36
C GLU A 52 -11.63 -4.63 13.83
N ASN A 53 -10.69 -3.97 13.14
CA ASN A 53 -10.47 -4.18 11.69
C ASN A 53 -9.42 -5.27 11.38
N LEU A 54 -8.82 -5.87 12.41
CA LEU A 54 -7.85 -6.98 12.30
C LEU A 54 -8.47 -8.33 12.70
N ASN A 55 -9.67 -8.31 13.27
CA ASN A 55 -10.40 -9.49 13.76
C ASN A 55 -11.53 -9.97 12.84
N ASN A 56 -11.80 -9.28 11.73
CA ASN A 56 -12.49 -9.91 10.61
C ASN A 56 -11.45 -10.70 9.82
N THR A 57 -11.14 -11.89 10.35
CA THR A 57 -10.58 -13.01 9.61
C THR A 57 -9.40 -12.62 8.71
N SER A 58 -8.19 -12.95 9.17
CA SER A 58 -7.27 -13.63 8.27
C SER A 58 -8.06 -14.76 7.60
N ASN A 59 -8.65 -14.48 6.42
CA ASN A 59 -9.26 -15.49 5.58
C ASN A 59 -8.10 -16.39 5.14
N LEU A 60 -7.78 -17.37 5.99
CA LEU A 60 -6.96 -18.54 5.70
C LEU A 60 -7.58 -19.37 4.57
N GLU A 61 -8.81 -19.05 4.19
CA GLU A 61 -9.54 -19.64 3.09
C GLU A 61 -8.97 -19.19 1.74
N TRP A 62 -8.95 -20.15 0.83
CA TRP A 62 -8.62 -19.89 -0.56
C TRP A 62 -9.80 -19.16 -1.21
N THR A 63 -9.52 -17.99 -1.76
CA THR A 63 -10.49 -17.16 -2.48
C THR A 63 -10.21 -17.20 -3.97
N PHE A 64 -11.23 -16.91 -4.77
CA PHE A 64 -11.08 -16.83 -6.22
C PHE A 64 -10.17 -15.67 -6.63
N LEU A 65 -9.22 -15.92 -7.55
CA LEU A 65 -8.45 -14.87 -8.21
C LEU A 65 -8.92 -14.70 -9.66
N VAL A 66 -8.80 -15.76 -10.46
CA VAL A 66 -9.07 -15.74 -11.89
C VAL A 66 -9.35 -17.13 -12.41
N GLU A 67 -10.15 -17.22 -13.47
CA GLU A 67 -10.39 -18.46 -14.21
C GLU A 67 -10.23 -18.17 -15.69
N ASN A 68 -9.51 -19.05 -16.39
CA ASN A 68 -9.41 -19.02 -17.84
C ASN A 68 -9.48 -20.44 -18.38
N LYS A 69 -10.47 -20.70 -19.23
CA LYS A 69 -10.75 -22.00 -19.84
C LYS A 69 -10.81 -23.14 -18.81
N ASN A 70 -9.74 -23.93 -18.73
CA ASN A 70 -9.70 -25.15 -17.93
C ASN A 70 -8.90 -24.96 -16.63
N ILE A 71 -8.42 -23.74 -16.34
CA ILE A 71 -7.64 -23.45 -15.13
C ILE A 71 -8.34 -22.39 -14.31
N GLN A 72 -8.60 -22.74 -13.06
CA GLN A 72 -8.98 -21.81 -12.01
C GLN A 72 -7.77 -21.54 -11.11
N ILE A 73 -7.52 -20.27 -10.78
CA ILE A 73 -6.48 -19.84 -9.86
C ILE A 73 -7.14 -19.25 -8.63
N LEU A 74 -6.72 -19.75 -7.48
CA LEU A 74 -7.20 -19.36 -6.17
C LEU A 74 -6.05 -18.68 -5.42
N LYS A 75 -6.37 -17.61 -4.69
CA LYS A 75 -5.42 -16.86 -3.87
C LYS A 75 -5.75 -16.97 -2.39
N ARG A 76 -4.71 -17.00 -1.57
CA ARG A 76 -4.81 -16.89 -0.11
C ARG A 76 -3.96 -15.71 0.34
N TYR A 77 -4.57 -14.78 1.05
CA TYR A 77 -3.88 -13.61 1.61
C TYR A 77 -2.79 -14.05 2.57
N ILE A 78 -1.60 -13.47 2.44
CA ILE A 78 -0.49 -13.68 3.38
C ILE A 78 -0.35 -12.46 4.27
N ASN A 79 -0.05 -11.31 3.66
CA ASN A 79 0.12 -10.03 4.33
C ASN A 79 0.15 -8.89 3.29
N GLU A 80 0.43 -7.68 3.76
CA GLU A 80 0.66 -6.50 2.92
C GLU A 80 1.96 -5.79 3.29
N ILE A 81 2.59 -5.15 2.30
CA ILE A 81 3.66 -4.20 2.57
C ILE A 81 3.04 -2.94 3.17
N ARG A 82 3.66 -2.37 4.22
CA ARG A 82 3.14 -1.13 4.82
C ARG A 82 3.08 -0.03 3.77
N PHE A 83 1.88 0.52 3.55
CA PHE A 83 1.60 1.52 2.51
C PHE A 83 1.93 1.03 1.09
N GLY A 84 1.91 -0.28 0.87
CA GLY A 84 2.21 -0.92 -0.41
C GLY A 84 1.18 -1.99 -0.77
N PRO A 85 1.50 -2.84 -1.76
CA PRO A 85 0.57 -3.87 -2.22
C PRO A 85 0.46 -5.04 -1.24
N ALA A 86 -0.69 -5.73 -1.30
CA ALA A 86 -0.90 -7.03 -0.68
C ALA A 86 -0.21 -8.13 -1.48
N TYR A 87 0.16 -9.22 -0.80
CA TYR A 87 0.77 -10.37 -1.43
C TYR A 87 0.16 -11.70 -0.95
N PHE A 88 0.19 -12.69 -1.84
CA PHE A 88 -0.65 -13.88 -1.78
C PHE A 88 0.13 -15.15 -2.08
N HIS A 89 -0.37 -16.28 -1.55
CA HIS A 89 -0.07 -17.59 -2.10
C HIS A 89 -1.11 -17.93 -3.15
N LEU A 90 -0.68 -18.59 -4.23
CA LEU A 90 -1.56 -19.08 -5.27
C LEU A 90 -1.59 -20.61 -5.28
N LYS A 91 -2.74 -21.16 -5.65
CA LYS A 91 -2.90 -22.53 -6.10
C LYS A 91 -3.79 -22.53 -7.33
N SER A 92 -3.69 -23.58 -8.14
CA SER A 92 -4.52 -23.75 -9.32
C SER A 92 -5.26 -25.07 -9.31
N GLU A 93 -6.36 -25.10 -10.05
CA GLU A 93 -7.15 -26.28 -10.36
C GLU A 93 -7.33 -26.34 -11.88
N PRO A 94 -6.67 -27.26 -12.61
CA PRO A 94 -5.76 -28.31 -12.15
C PRO A 94 -4.44 -27.77 -11.56
N ILE A 95 -3.76 -28.62 -10.78
CA ILE A 95 -2.57 -28.26 -10.01
C ILE A 95 -1.40 -27.90 -10.94
N ILE A 96 -0.80 -26.74 -10.68
CA ILE A 96 0.49 -26.28 -11.24
C ILE A 96 1.50 -26.25 -10.08
N PRO A 97 2.41 -27.25 -9.99
CA PRO A 97 3.35 -27.39 -8.87
C PRO A 97 4.24 -26.17 -8.64
N GLU A 98 4.57 -25.44 -9.71
CA GLU A 98 5.47 -24.29 -9.71
C GLU A 98 4.91 -23.11 -8.91
N LEU A 99 3.59 -23.02 -8.71
CA LEU A 99 2.98 -21.97 -7.88
C LEU A 99 3.24 -22.16 -6.38
N LYS A 100 3.59 -23.38 -5.97
CA LYS A 100 3.76 -23.72 -4.56
C LYS A 100 4.97 -23.00 -3.96
N ASN A 101 4.82 -22.53 -2.71
CA ASN A 101 5.86 -21.86 -1.93
C ASN A 101 6.39 -20.55 -2.54
N LYS A 102 5.67 -19.97 -3.52
CA LYS A 102 5.97 -18.66 -4.09
C LYS A 102 5.03 -17.59 -3.56
N ILE A 103 5.43 -16.34 -3.76
CA ILE A 103 4.69 -15.14 -3.37
C ILE A 103 4.29 -14.41 -4.64
N PHE A 104 3.04 -13.94 -4.67
CA PHE A 104 2.47 -13.28 -5.84
C PHE A 104 1.79 -11.98 -5.43
N GLY A 105 1.77 -11.03 -6.36
CA GLY A 105 0.92 -9.84 -6.26
C GLY A 105 -0.55 -10.16 -6.53
N ASP A 106 -1.40 -9.15 -6.41
CA ASP A 106 -2.80 -9.21 -6.85
C ASP A 106 -2.97 -8.99 -8.35
N TRP A 107 -1.93 -8.51 -9.03
CA TRP A 107 -1.97 -8.24 -10.46
C TRP A 107 -2.00 -9.52 -11.30
N PHE A 108 -2.92 -9.53 -12.27
CA PHE A 108 -2.96 -10.53 -13.34
C PHE A 108 -3.53 -9.91 -14.61
N PHE A 109 -3.27 -10.56 -15.75
CA PHE A 109 -3.86 -10.21 -17.03
C PHE A 109 -4.18 -11.46 -17.83
N ILE A 110 -5.30 -11.48 -18.56
CA ILE A 110 -5.69 -12.61 -19.40
C ILE A 110 -5.57 -12.20 -20.86
N TYR A 111 -4.92 -13.03 -21.66
CA TYR A 111 -4.91 -12.91 -23.11
C TYR A 111 -5.05 -14.30 -23.74
N GLU A 112 -6.12 -14.51 -24.50
CA GLU A 112 -6.45 -15.80 -25.10
C GLU A 112 -6.41 -16.93 -24.06
N ASN A 113 -5.43 -17.83 -24.15
CA ASN A 113 -5.30 -18.99 -23.27
C ASN A 113 -4.33 -18.74 -22.12
N PHE A 114 -3.72 -17.56 -22.08
CA PHE A 114 -2.63 -17.24 -21.18
C PHE A 114 -3.11 -16.38 -20.02
N ILE A 115 -2.70 -16.74 -18.83
CA ILE A 115 -2.85 -15.94 -17.61
C ILE A 115 -1.47 -15.42 -17.23
N PHE A 116 -1.28 -14.12 -17.32
CA PHE A 116 -0.09 -13.43 -16.85
C PHE A 116 -0.27 -13.09 -15.38
N ILE A 117 0.76 -13.33 -14.57
CA ILE A 117 0.73 -13.05 -13.14
C ILE A 117 2.06 -12.45 -12.73
N GLN A 118 2.02 -11.63 -11.68
CA GLN A 118 3.20 -11.05 -11.06
C GLN A 118 3.69 -11.96 -9.92
N GLU A 119 4.84 -12.61 -10.10
CA GLU A 119 5.57 -13.32 -9.05
C GLU A 119 6.52 -12.36 -8.33
N TRP A 120 6.53 -12.34 -7.01
CA TRP A 120 7.44 -11.50 -6.22
C TRP A 120 8.66 -12.31 -5.81
N ASN A 121 9.86 -11.78 -6.07
CA ASN A 121 11.11 -12.43 -5.69
C ASN A 121 11.37 -12.31 -4.19
N SER A 122 10.92 -11.21 -3.58
CA SER A 122 11.05 -10.91 -2.16
C SER A 122 9.92 -10.00 -1.70
N THR A 123 9.68 -9.96 -0.39
CA THR A 123 8.83 -8.94 0.26
C THR A 123 9.64 -7.73 0.73
N THR A 124 10.96 -7.72 0.53
CA THR A 124 11.87 -6.65 0.95
C THR A 124 12.29 -5.73 -0.19
N THR A 125 12.26 -6.23 -1.44
CA THR A 125 12.57 -5.46 -2.64
C THR A 125 11.38 -5.51 -3.60
N ALA A 126 11.30 -4.56 -4.53
CA ALA A 126 10.24 -4.49 -5.53
C ALA A 126 10.51 -5.37 -6.77
N ASP A 127 11.44 -6.33 -6.66
CA ASP A 127 11.83 -7.16 -7.80
C ASP A 127 10.81 -8.28 -8.02
N THR A 128 10.25 -8.30 -9.22
CA THR A 128 9.19 -9.22 -9.60
C THR A 128 9.51 -9.93 -10.92
N ASN A 129 8.87 -11.06 -11.17
CA ASN A 129 8.95 -11.78 -12.43
C ASN A 129 7.58 -11.78 -13.10
N LEU A 130 7.58 -11.61 -14.43
CA LEU A 130 6.38 -11.83 -15.22
C LEU A 130 6.29 -13.32 -15.53
N ILE A 131 5.26 -13.96 -15.01
CA ILE A 131 4.97 -15.36 -15.28
C ILE A 131 3.78 -15.46 -16.22
N VAL A 132 3.76 -16.53 -17.00
CA VAL A 132 2.63 -16.89 -17.85
C VAL A 132 2.23 -18.34 -17.56
N ILE A 133 0.92 -18.53 -17.44
CA ILE A 133 0.30 -19.85 -17.33
C ILE A 133 -0.52 -20.06 -18.59
N ASP A 134 -0.25 -21.13 -19.33
CA ASP A 134 -1.08 -21.52 -20.47
C ASP A 134 -2.16 -22.50 -20.02
N SER A 135 -3.41 -22.05 -20.09
CA SER A 135 -4.61 -22.82 -19.72
C SER A 135 -4.88 -24.03 -20.60
N SER A 136 -4.28 -24.10 -21.79
CA SER A 136 -4.47 -25.20 -22.74
C SER A 136 -3.64 -26.43 -22.37
N ASN A 137 -2.42 -26.21 -21.89
CA ASN A 137 -1.45 -27.27 -21.60
C ASN A 137 -1.06 -27.35 -20.12
N ASN A 138 -1.63 -26.50 -19.26
CA ASN A 138 -1.32 -26.43 -17.83
C ASN A 138 0.18 -26.19 -17.56
N SER A 139 0.82 -25.37 -18.39
CA SER A 139 2.25 -25.05 -18.26
C SER A 139 2.49 -23.73 -17.55
N TYR A 140 3.62 -23.67 -16.86
CA TYR A 140 4.14 -22.48 -16.19
C TYR A 140 5.43 -22.04 -16.86
N LYS A 141 5.55 -20.75 -17.19
CA LYS A 141 6.77 -20.19 -17.77
C LYS A 141 7.03 -18.79 -17.22
N ILE A 142 8.30 -18.49 -16.96
CA ILE A 142 8.74 -17.14 -16.61
C ILE A 142 9.18 -16.43 -17.90
N LEU A 143 8.50 -15.34 -18.27
CA LEU A 143 8.80 -14.55 -19.47
C LEU A 143 9.88 -13.50 -19.21
N HIS A 144 9.76 -12.77 -18.10
CA HIS A 144 10.73 -11.76 -17.68
C HIS A 144 11.06 -11.94 -16.20
N LYS A 145 12.32 -11.66 -15.85
CA LYS A 145 12.83 -11.78 -14.48
C LYS A 145 13.36 -10.45 -13.97
N ASN A 146 13.27 -10.25 -12.67
CA ASN A 146 13.87 -9.10 -11.95
C ASN A 146 13.42 -7.74 -12.50
N LEU A 147 12.13 -7.60 -12.77
CA LEU A 147 11.51 -6.32 -13.07
C LEU A 147 11.38 -5.55 -11.75
N SER A 148 12.06 -4.41 -11.60
CA SER A 148 12.08 -3.63 -10.36
C SER A 148 10.84 -2.77 -10.17
N SER A 149 9.65 -3.36 -10.34
CA SER A 149 8.36 -2.68 -10.19
C SER A 149 7.29 -3.65 -9.70
N VAL A 150 6.39 -3.15 -8.87
CA VAL A 150 5.14 -3.83 -8.47
C VAL A 150 3.89 -3.20 -9.11
N LEU A 151 4.00 -2.01 -9.70
CA LEU A 151 2.89 -1.28 -10.31
C LEU A 151 2.86 -1.54 -11.81
N TRP A 152 2.03 -2.49 -12.22
CA TRP A 152 1.99 -2.98 -13.60
C TRP A 152 0.68 -2.64 -14.29
N GLU A 153 0.76 -2.40 -15.60
CA GLU A 153 -0.36 -2.29 -16.51
C GLU A 153 -0.05 -3.09 -17.78
N MET A 154 -1.04 -3.80 -18.33
CA MET A 154 -0.89 -4.43 -19.65
C MET A 154 -1.74 -3.68 -20.66
N LYS A 155 -1.14 -3.34 -21.81
CA LYS A 155 -1.86 -2.81 -22.98
C LYS A 155 -1.82 -3.83 -24.11
N ASN A 156 -2.97 -4.02 -24.76
CA ASN A 156 -3.11 -4.90 -25.92
C ASN A 156 -3.57 -4.04 -27.11
N GLU A 157 -2.60 -3.53 -27.87
CA GLU A 157 -2.86 -2.79 -29.11
C GLU A 157 -2.47 -3.70 -30.29
N SER A 158 -1.42 -3.37 -31.05
CA SER A 158 -0.84 -4.30 -32.03
C SER A 158 -0.12 -5.47 -31.33
N ASP A 159 0.64 -5.12 -30.28
CA ASP A 159 1.41 -6.03 -29.46
C ASP A 159 0.91 -6.00 -28.02
N LEU A 160 1.29 -7.03 -27.25
CA LEU A 160 1.13 -7.02 -25.80
C LEU A 160 2.29 -6.24 -25.19
N LEU A 161 1.97 -5.17 -24.46
CA LEU A 161 2.94 -4.29 -23.82
C LEU A 161 2.73 -4.31 -22.31
N LEU A 162 3.72 -4.80 -21.58
CA LEU A 162 3.76 -4.68 -20.12
C LEU A 162 4.43 -3.36 -19.77
N ILE A 163 3.70 -2.51 -19.05
CA ILE A 163 4.17 -1.22 -18.55
C ILE A 163 4.44 -1.37 -17.05
N CYS A 164 5.68 -1.07 -16.66
CA CYS A 164 6.17 -1.17 -15.29
C CYS A 164 6.47 0.23 -14.78
N ASN A 165 5.76 0.69 -13.75
CA ASN A 165 6.00 1.98 -13.12
C ASN A 165 6.75 1.79 -11.79
N THR A 166 7.92 2.41 -11.65
CA THR A 166 8.73 2.32 -10.42
C THR A 166 8.41 3.45 -9.43
N GLY A 167 7.54 4.38 -9.80
CA GLY A 167 7.29 5.66 -9.13
C GLY A 167 8.24 6.77 -9.58
N TYR A 168 9.40 6.41 -10.15
CA TYR A 168 10.38 7.36 -10.69
C TYR A 168 10.40 7.35 -12.23
N GLU A 169 10.30 6.15 -12.81
CA GLU A 169 10.34 5.94 -14.24
C GLU A 169 9.29 4.91 -14.67
N THR A 170 9.01 4.91 -15.97
CA THR A 170 8.09 3.95 -16.59
C THR A 170 8.84 3.21 -17.67
N GLU A 171 8.97 1.91 -17.47
CA GLU A 171 9.58 0.99 -18.43
C GLU A 171 8.50 0.23 -19.17
N THR A 172 8.71 -0.06 -20.45
CA THR A 172 7.75 -0.81 -21.28
C THR A 172 8.43 -2.01 -21.92
N TYR A 173 7.85 -3.18 -21.71
CA TYR A 173 8.33 -4.47 -22.19
C TYR A 173 7.36 -5.02 -23.22
N LYS A 174 7.82 -5.23 -24.45
CA LYS A 174 7.03 -5.85 -25.51
C LYS A 174 7.05 -7.37 -25.37
N ILE A 175 5.87 -7.96 -25.22
CA ILE A 175 5.68 -9.41 -25.14
C ILE A 175 5.43 -9.95 -26.55
N ASN A 176 6.33 -10.83 -26.99
CA ASN A 176 6.19 -11.47 -28.29
C ASN A 176 5.12 -12.58 -28.23
N LYS A 177 4.01 -12.38 -28.93
CA LYS A 177 2.89 -13.33 -29.03
C LYS A 177 3.32 -14.71 -29.56
N ASN A 178 4.36 -14.78 -30.39
CA ASN A 178 4.88 -16.05 -30.93
C ASN A 178 5.71 -16.85 -29.90
N SER A 179 6.03 -16.25 -28.75
CA SER A 179 6.81 -16.88 -27.68
C SER A 179 5.97 -17.34 -26.50
N LEU A 180 4.65 -17.12 -26.58
CA LEU A 180 3.64 -17.57 -25.64
C LEU A 180 3.30 -19.03 -25.90
#